data_AF-A0A2L0GLS2-F1
#
_entry.id   AF-A0A2L0GLS2-F1
#
_cell.length_a   1.000
_cell.length_b   1.000
_cell.length_c   1.000
_cell.angle_alpha   90.00
_cell.angle_beta   90.00
_cell.angle_gamma   90.00
#
_symmetry.space_group_name_H-M   'P 1'
#
loop_
_entity.id
_entity.type
_entity.pdbx_description
1 polymer ?
#
loop_
_entity_poly.entity_id
_entity_poly.type
_entity_poly.pdbx_seq_one_letter_code
_entity_poly.pdbx_strand_id
1 'polypeptide(L)'
;MPESLTPFLALAGGGLICAVAAILAIMLRPTAPGSALLAAALAAGLAAFSAVTIFAEGVVPVILNHTSNLWGVQVWWDLLLSLSVAFFLIVPRARAQGMNLLPWTIFILATASIGLLAMCARLFWLERQAAAST
;
A
#
# COMPACT_ATOMS: atom_id res chain seq x y z
N MET A 1 2.70 -27.79 -7.72
CA MET A 1 2.56 -26.56 -8.54
C MET A 1 1.11 -26.49 -9.01
N PRO A 2 0.49 -25.29 -9.15
CA PRO A 2 -0.90 -25.21 -9.61
C PRO A 2 -1.03 -25.81 -11.02
N GLU A 3 -2.16 -26.48 -11.29
CA GLU A 3 -2.41 -27.16 -12.57
C GLU A 3 -2.56 -26.18 -13.75
N SER A 4 -2.81 -24.90 -13.47
CA SER A 4 -2.75 -23.82 -14.45
C SER A 4 -2.15 -22.55 -13.84
N LEU A 5 -1.17 -21.96 -14.53
CA LEU A 5 -0.55 -20.68 -14.14
C LEU A 5 -1.36 -19.46 -14.63
N THR A 6 -2.28 -19.68 -15.56
CA THR A 6 -3.05 -18.66 -16.27
C THR A 6 -3.79 -17.66 -15.38
N PRO A 7 -4.55 -18.04 -14.33
CA PRO A 7 -5.24 -17.06 -13.50
C PRO A 7 -4.28 -16.18 -12.68
N PHE A 8 -3.20 -16.76 -12.14
CA PHE A 8 -2.21 -16.01 -11.38
C PHE A 8 -1.38 -15.07 -12.25
N LEU A 9 -1.03 -15.51 -13.47
CA LEU A 9 -0.37 -14.66 -14.45
C LEU A 9 -1.25 -13.48 -14.88
N ALA A 10 -2.56 -13.71 -15.07
CA ALA A 10 -3.50 -12.65 -15.38
C ALA A 10 -3.61 -11.62 -14.23
N LEU A 11 -3.71 -12.08 -12.99
CA LEU A 11 -3.74 -11.21 -11.80
C LEU A 11 -2.44 -10.40 -11.65
N ALA A 12 -1.29 -11.05 -11.78
CA ALA A 12 0.01 -10.40 -11.71
C ALA A 12 0.21 -9.39 -12.84
N GLY A 13 -0.13 -9.77 -14.09
CA GLY A 13 -0.05 -8.89 -15.25
C GLY A 13 -1.01 -7.70 -15.16
N GLY A 14 -2.24 -7.91 -14.69
CA GLY A 14 -3.20 -6.85 -14.42
C GLY A 14 -2.69 -5.87 -13.36
N GLY A 15 -2.13 -6.39 -12.25
CA GLY A 15 -1.51 -5.58 -11.22
C GLY A 15 -0.36 -4.72 -11.76
N LEU A 16 0.52 -5.28 -12.59
CA LEU A 16 1.60 -4.56 -13.25
C LEU A 16 1.08 -3.43 -14.15
N ILE A 17 0.07 -3.70 -14.97
CA ILE A 17 -0.54 -2.67 -15.84
C ILE A 17 -1.10 -1.52 -15.01
N CYS A 18 -1.84 -1.82 -13.92
CA CYS A 18 -2.36 -0.81 -13.01
C CYS A 18 -1.26 0.03 -12.37
N ALA A 19 -0.16 -0.60 -11.93
CA ALA A 19 0.98 0.08 -11.32
C ALA A 19 1.69 0.99 -12.33
N VAL A 20 1.96 0.52 -13.55
CA VAL A 20 2.56 1.31 -14.62
C VAL A 20 1.67 2.50 -14.98
N ALA A 21 0.36 2.29 -15.14
CA ALA A 21 -0.58 3.36 -15.41
C ALA A 21 -0.59 4.41 -14.28
N ALA A 22 -0.54 3.99 -13.02
CA ALA A 22 -0.45 4.89 -11.87
C ALA A 22 0.87 5.69 -11.87
N ILE A 23 2.01 5.04 -12.12
CA ILE A 23 3.32 5.70 -12.20
C ILE A 23 3.33 6.75 -13.31
N LEU A 24 2.85 6.40 -14.51
CA LEU A 24 2.74 7.33 -15.63
C LEU A 24 1.81 8.50 -15.30
N ALA A 25 0.66 8.24 -14.66
CA ALA A 25 -0.26 9.30 -14.25
C ALA A 25 0.37 10.26 -13.23
N ILE A 26 1.18 9.77 -12.29
CA ILE A 26 1.93 10.59 -11.33
C ILE A 26 2.97 11.45 -12.06
N MET A 27 3.75 10.85 -12.97
CA MET A 27 4.77 11.56 -13.75
C MET A 27 4.16 12.64 -14.65
N LEU A 28 3.00 12.38 -15.24
CA LEU A 28 2.31 13.32 -16.14
C LEU A 28 1.54 14.42 -15.39
N ARG A 29 1.34 14.28 -14.07
CA ARG A 29 0.61 15.24 -13.24
C ARG A 29 1.37 15.57 -11.94
N PRO A 30 2.59 16.14 -12.04
CA PRO A 30 3.50 16.30 -10.90
C PRO A 30 2.97 17.23 -9.78
N THR A 31 1.99 18.09 -10.09
CA THR A 31 1.37 19.01 -9.14
C THR A 31 0.01 18.55 -8.64
N ALA A 32 -0.48 17.39 -9.08
CA ALA A 32 -1.77 16.88 -8.64
C ALA A 32 -1.73 16.57 -7.13
N PRO A 33 -2.69 17.10 -6.34
CA PRO A 33 -2.75 16.78 -4.92
C PRO A 33 -3.10 15.31 -4.70
N GLY A 34 -2.70 14.77 -3.55
CA GLY A 34 -3.10 13.44 -3.12
C GLY A 34 -4.63 13.33 -2.98
N SER A 35 -5.20 12.21 -3.42
CA SER A 35 -6.64 11.95 -3.31
C SER A 35 -6.95 11.07 -2.11
N ALA A 36 -7.61 11.65 -1.09
CA ALA A 36 -8.04 10.90 0.09
C ALA A 36 -8.97 9.74 -0.25
N LEU A 37 -9.90 9.97 -1.20
CA LEU A 37 -10.85 8.96 -1.64
C LEU A 37 -10.15 7.80 -2.34
N LEU A 38 -9.21 8.09 -3.24
CA LEU A 38 -8.46 7.05 -3.94
C LEU A 38 -7.62 6.22 -2.96
N ALA A 39 -6.89 6.88 -2.04
CA ALA A 39 -6.10 6.18 -1.03
C ALA A 39 -6.98 5.30 -0.13
N ALA A 40 -8.15 5.79 0.29
CA ALA A 40 -9.10 5.01 1.08
C ALA A 40 -9.68 3.82 0.29
N ALA A 41 -10.03 4.01 -0.98
CA ALA A 41 -10.54 2.95 -1.84
C ALA A 41 -9.50 1.85 -2.06
N LEU A 42 -8.23 2.22 -2.29
CA LEU A 42 -7.13 1.27 -2.44
C LEU A 42 -6.87 0.51 -1.12
N ALA A 43 -6.88 1.21 0.02
CA ALA A 43 -6.74 0.59 1.34
C ALA A 43 -7.87 -0.43 1.58
N ALA A 44 -9.12 -0.04 1.34
CA ALA A 44 -10.29 -0.90 1.52
C ALA A 44 -10.29 -2.09 0.56
N GLY A 45 -9.95 -1.87 -0.72
CA GLY A 45 -9.86 -2.92 -1.72
C GLY A 45 -8.78 -3.95 -1.39
N LEU A 46 -7.58 -3.49 -1.01
CA LEU A 46 -6.50 -4.39 -0.61
C LEU A 46 -6.84 -5.12 0.68
N ALA A 47 -7.44 -4.45 1.67
CA ALA A 47 -7.88 -5.08 2.91
C ALA A 47 -8.95 -6.15 2.67
N ALA A 48 -9.93 -5.88 1.80
CA ALA A 48 -10.95 -6.85 1.42
C ALA A 48 -10.34 -8.05 0.70
N PHE A 49 -9.41 -7.82 -0.25
CA PHE A 49 -8.69 -8.89 -0.92
C PHE A 49 -7.89 -9.73 0.07
N SER A 50 -7.12 -9.11 0.96
CA SER A 50 -6.38 -9.81 2.01
C SER A 50 -7.28 -10.59 2.96
N ALA A 51 -8.46 -10.06 3.32
CA ALA A 51 -9.42 -10.77 4.15
C ALA A 51 -9.94 -12.04 3.47
N VAL A 52 -10.25 -11.97 2.17
CA VAL A 52 -10.66 -13.14 1.36
C VAL A 52 -9.52 -14.16 1.29
N THR A 53 -8.28 -13.73 1.03
CA THR A 53 -7.11 -14.63 1.00
C THR A 53 -6.88 -15.30 2.36
N ILE A 54 -6.93 -14.55 3.46
CA ILE A 54 -6.77 -15.11 4.82
C ILE A 54 -7.91 -16.09 5.14
N PHE A 55 -9.14 -15.77 4.75
CA PHE A 55 -10.27 -16.67 4.94
C PHE A 55 -10.11 -17.98 4.14
N ALA A 56 -9.64 -17.90 2.90
CA ALA A 56 -9.51 -19.04 2.01
C ALA A 56 -8.25 -19.90 2.27
N GLU A 57 -7.13 -19.28 2.63
CA GLU A 57 -5.80 -19.90 2.66
C GLU A 57 -5.11 -19.83 4.03
N GLY A 58 -5.69 -19.11 4.99
CA GLY A 58 -5.08 -18.83 6.28
C GLY A 58 -3.93 -17.82 6.21
N VAL A 59 -3.23 -17.65 7.33
CA VAL A 59 -2.10 -16.68 7.43
C VAL A 59 -0.73 -17.30 7.18
N VAL A 60 -0.61 -18.63 7.27
CA VAL A 60 0.66 -19.35 7.10
C VAL A 60 1.33 -19.12 5.74
N PRO A 61 0.58 -19.02 4.60
CA PRO A 61 1.17 -18.72 3.30
C PRO A 61 1.97 -17.42 3.25
N VAL A 62 1.67 -16.44 4.11
CA VAL A 62 2.47 -15.20 4.19
C VAL A 62 3.92 -15.54 4.57
N ILE A 63 4.13 -16.40 5.57
CA ILE A 63 5.48 -16.78 5.99
C ILE A 63 6.15 -17.60 4.89
N LEU A 64 5.45 -18.59 4.35
CA LEU A 64 6.01 -19.49 3.34
C LEU A 64 6.42 -18.74 2.06
N ASN A 65 5.60 -17.81 1.56
CA ASN A 65 5.89 -17.05 0.35
C ASN A 65 7.16 -16.19 0.47
N HIS A 66 7.49 -15.73 1.68
CA HIS A 66 8.64 -14.85 1.92
C HIS A 66 9.90 -15.58 2.42
N THR A 67 9.83 -16.89 2.69
CA THR A 67 10.94 -17.63 3.29
C THR A 67 11.34 -18.91 2.54
N SER A 68 10.55 -19.35 1.55
CA SER A 68 10.80 -20.64 0.87
C SER A 68 12.00 -20.65 -0.07
N ASN A 69 12.49 -19.48 -0.51
CA ASN A 69 13.66 -19.35 -1.38
C ASN A 69 14.19 -17.91 -1.39
N LEU A 70 15.34 -17.69 -2.04
CA LEU A 70 15.96 -16.37 -2.14
C LEU A 70 15.11 -15.33 -2.88
N TRP A 71 14.29 -15.73 -3.86
CA TRP A 71 13.38 -14.80 -4.55
C TRP A 71 12.27 -14.31 -3.61
N GLY A 72 11.67 -15.20 -2.80
CA GLY A 72 10.67 -14.82 -1.80
C GLY A 72 11.24 -13.87 -0.75
N VAL A 73 12.46 -14.15 -0.27
CA VAL A 73 13.17 -13.26 0.67
C VAL A 73 13.52 -11.92 0.01
N GLN A 74 13.93 -11.93 -1.25
CA GLN A 74 14.24 -10.70 -1.98
C GLN A 74 13.00 -9.82 -2.15
N VAL A 75 11.84 -10.38 -2.51
CA VAL A 75 10.58 -9.64 -2.62
C VAL A 75 10.13 -9.08 -1.27
N TRP A 76 10.37 -9.82 -0.18
CA TRP A 76 10.12 -9.30 1.17
C TRP A 76 10.95 -8.04 1.48
N TRP A 77 12.26 -8.08 1.17
CA TRP A 77 13.13 -6.92 1.33
C TRP A 77 12.70 -5.73 0.46
N ASP A 78 12.31 -5.98 -0.79
CA ASP A 78 11.82 -4.94 -1.69
C ASP A 78 10.59 -4.20 -1.10
N LEU A 79 9.63 -4.96 -0.57
CA LEU A 79 8.46 -4.42 0.13
C LEU A 79 8.86 -3.57 1.35
N LEU A 80 9.75 -4.09 2.21
CA LEU A 80 10.18 -3.39 3.42
C LEU A 80 10.95 -2.09 3.12
N LEU A 81 11.81 -2.10 2.10
CA LEU A 81 12.56 -0.92 1.69
C LEU A 81 11.63 0.13 1.07
N SER A 82 10.72 -0.28 0.19
CA SER A 82 9.70 0.60 -0.40
C SER A 82 8.80 1.22 0.66
N LEU A 83 8.36 0.42 1.65
CA LEU A 83 7.58 0.89 2.79
C LEU A 83 8.35 1.90 3.63
N SER A 84 9.65 1.65 3.87
CA SER A 84 10.51 2.53 4.64
C SER A 84 10.71 3.89 3.97
N VAL A 85 10.95 3.89 2.65
CA VAL A 85 11.05 5.13 1.86
C VAL A 85 9.73 5.89 1.88
N ALA A 86 8.60 5.22 1.65
CA ALA A 86 7.29 5.85 1.68
C ALA A 86 6.99 6.48 3.06
N PHE A 87 7.26 5.75 4.15
CA PHE A 87 7.07 6.25 5.50
C PHE A 87 7.97 7.44 5.80
N PHE A 88 9.26 7.37 5.42
CA PHE A 88 10.20 8.49 5.55
C PHE A 88 9.69 9.77 4.88
N LEU A 89 9.13 9.65 3.66
CA LEU A 89 8.59 10.79 2.90
C LEU A 89 7.26 11.33 3.45
N ILE A 90 6.40 10.46 3.99
CA ILE A 90 5.07 10.82 4.48
C ILE A 90 5.11 11.42 5.89
N VAL A 91 6.03 10.97 6.75
CA VAL A 91 6.09 11.36 8.17
C VAL A 91 6.15 12.87 8.40
N PRO A 92 7.01 13.66 7.72
CA PRO A 92 7.06 15.11 7.91
C PRO A 92 5.72 15.80 7.62
N ARG A 93 5.03 15.36 6.56
CA ARG A 93 3.72 15.89 6.17
C ARG A 93 2.63 15.53 7.18
N ALA A 94 2.63 14.29 7.65
CA ALA A 94 1.71 13.86 8.70
C ALA A 94 1.92 14.62 10.02
N ARG A 95 3.17 14.91 10.41
CA ARG A 95 3.47 15.75 11.57
C ARG A 95 2.98 17.18 11.39
N ALA A 96 3.15 17.76 10.21
CA ALA A 96 2.66 19.11 9.91
C ALA A 96 1.13 19.23 10.04
N GLN A 97 0.40 18.13 9.83
CA GLN A 97 -1.05 18.05 10.04
C GLN A 97 -1.45 17.59 11.45
N GLY A 98 -0.51 17.54 12.40
CA GLY A 98 -0.79 17.17 13.80
C GLY A 98 -1.15 15.70 14.03
N MET A 99 -0.84 14.79 13.10
CA MET A 99 -1.16 13.38 13.26
C MET A 99 -0.27 12.72 14.34
N ASN A 100 -0.87 12.01 15.31
CA ASN A 100 -0.13 11.12 16.21
C ASN A 100 0.37 9.90 15.43
N LEU A 101 1.68 9.80 15.23
CA LEU A 101 2.28 8.80 14.36
C LEU A 101 2.29 7.39 14.94
N LEU A 102 2.33 7.23 16.26
CA LEU A 102 2.55 5.91 16.87
C LEU A 102 1.47 4.88 16.49
N PRO A 103 0.15 5.20 16.56
CA PRO A 103 -0.88 4.27 16.09
C PRO A 103 -0.75 3.93 14.60
N TRP A 104 -0.38 4.90 13.76
CA TRP A 104 -0.17 4.67 12.34
C TRP A 104 1.03 3.78 12.07
N THR A 105 2.15 3.99 12.77
CA THR A 105 3.33 3.13 12.67
C THR A 105 2.98 1.68 13.03
N ILE A 106 2.27 1.46 14.14
CA ILE A 106 1.85 0.11 14.55
C ILE A 106 0.95 -0.51 13.47
N PHE A 107 -0.01 0.26 12.96
CA PHE A 107 -0.92 -0.23 11.92
C PHE A 107 -0.20 -0.57 10.62
N ILE A 108 0.78 0.24 10.21
CA ILE A 108 1.63 0.01 9.04
C ILE A 108 2.50 -1.24 9.25
N LEU A 109 3.15 -1.41 10.40
CA LEU A 109 3.97 -2.59 10.66
C LEU A 109 3.13 -3.87 10.68
N ALA A 110 1.89 -3.79 11.14
CA ALA A 110 0.98 -4.94 11.17
C ALA A 110 0.38 -5.30 9.80
N THR A 111 0.25 -4.33 8.88
CA THR A 111 -0.54 -4.50 7.63
C THR A 111 0.12 -4.00 6.35
N ALA A 112 1.38 -3.58 6.43
CA ALA A 112 2.17 -2.98 5.36
C ALA A 112 1.42 -1.88 4.59
N SER A 113 1.14 -2.10 3.31
CA SER A 113 0.54 -1.12 2.41
C SER A 113 -0.89 -0.73 2.78
N ILE A 114 -1.66 -1.60 3.46
CA ILE A 114 -3.03 -1.27 3.90
C ILE A 114 -3.00 -0.09 4.89
N GLY A 115 -2.19 -0.23 5.94
CA GLY A 115 -2.02 0.83 6.94
C GLY A 115 -1.43 2.10 6.35
N LEU A 116 -0.48 1.97 5.41
CA LEU A 116 0.13 3.12 4.75
C LEU A 116 -0.89 3.89 3.89
N LEU A 117 -1.70 3.18 3.09
CA LEU A 117 -2.75 3.78 2.27
C LEU A 117 -3.83 4.45 3.14
N ALA A 118 -4.22 3.82 4.25
CA ALA A 118 -5.14 4.42 5.21
C ALA A 118 -4.57 5.70 5.85
N MET A 119 -3.28 5.69 6.22
CA MET A 119 -2.58 6.88 6.72
C MET A 119 -2.54 7.99 5.67
N CYS A 120 -2.24 7.66 4.40
CA CYS A 120 -2.29 8.59 3.27
C CYS A 120 -3.69 9.19 3.10
N ALA A 121 -4.74 8.37 3.17
CA ALA A 121 -6.12 8.85 3.06
C ALA A 121 -6.44 9.89 4.14
N ARG A 122 -6.03 9.62 5.39
CA ARG A 122 -6.18 10.57 6.50
C ARG A 122 -5.37 11.85 6.25
N LEU A 123 -4.11 11.72 5.86
CA LEU A 123 -3.22 12.85 5.58
C LEU A 123 -3.81 13.76 4.50
N PHE A 124 -4.19 13.20 3.35
CA PHE A 124 -4.74 13.97 2.23
C PHE A 124 -6.08 14.65 2.57
N TRP A 125 -6.87 14.05 3.47
CA TRP A 125 -8.10 14.67 3.98
C TRP A 125 -7.79 15.88 4.88
N LEU A 126 -6.76 15.79 5.74
CA LEU A 126 -6.32 16.89 6.60
C LEU A 126 -5.72 18.04 5.78
N GLU A 127 -4.79 17.73 4.88
CA GLU A 127 -4.15 18.74 4.01
C GLU A 127 -5.19 19.53 3.20
N ARG A 128 -6.22 18.85 2.68
CA ARG A 128 -7.30 19.51 1.94
C ARG A 128 -8.15 20.44 2.82
N GLN A 129 -8.43 20.07 4.06
CA GLN A 129 -9.18 20.94 4.97
C GLN A 129 -8.35 22.14 5.42
N ALA A 130 -7.06 21.94 5.70
CA ALA A 130 -6.17 23.03 6.03
C ALA A 130 -6.13 24.07 4.89
N ALA A 131 -6.04 23.61 3.63
CA ALA A 131 -6.08 24.48 2.46
C ALA A 131 -7.44 25.15 2.19
N ALA A 132 -8.54 24.63 2.72
CA ALA A 132 -9.87 25.23 2.58
C ALA A 132 -10.17 26.28 3.66
N SER A 133 -9.38 26.30 4.75
CA SER A 133 -9.52 27.23 5.87
C SER A 133 -8.60 28.45 5.78
N THR A 134 -7.73 28.50 4.75
CA THR A 134 -6.86 29.63 4.40
C THR A 134 -7.48 30.45 3.29
#